data_AF-A0A3Q0T696-F1
#
_entry.id   AF-A0A3Q0T696-F1
#
_cell.length_a   1.000
_cell.length_b   1.000
_cell.length_c   1.000
_cell.angle_alpha   90.00
_cell.angle_beta   90.00
_cell.angle_gamma   90.00
#
_symmetry.space_group_name_H-M   'P 1'
#
loop_
_entity.id
_entity.type
_entity.pdbx_description
1 polymer ?
#
loop_
_entity_poly.entity_id
_entity_poly.type
_entity_poly.pdbx_seq_one_letter_code
_entity_poly.pdbx_strand_id
1 'polypeptide(L)'
;RALIARMGKTQPMISSRVIRDSLMLPVSAVTKRRHLCEANLPARSPHKVPLLKKKRHVLKRWQFAKEHIDWPVEKCRNILWTDESKILYSCF
;
A
#
# COMPACT_ATOMS: atom_id res chain seq x y z
N ARG A 1 -15.73 8.98 19.85
CA ARG A 1 -14.26 8.76 19.69
C ARG A 1 -13.96 7.43 18.98
N ALA A 2 -14.38 6.27 19.51
CA ALA A 2 -14.12 4.95 18.90
C ALA A 2 -14.72 4.76 17.48
N LEU A 3 -15.87 5.37 17.19
CA LEU A 3 -16.55 5.22 15.90
C LEU A 3 -15.75 5.81 14.72
N ILE A 4 -15.11 6.97 14.91
CA ILE A 4 -14.28 7.62 13.87
C ILE A 4 -13.09 6.73 13.50
N ALA A 5 -12.41 6.18 14.50
CA ALA A 5 -11.29 5.26 14.30
C ALA A 5 -11.73 3.94 13.66
N ARG A 6 -12.90 3.40 14.08
CA ARG A 6 -13.47 2.18 13.49
C ARG A 6 -13.76 2.37 12.00
N MET A 7 -14.40 3.48 11.62
CA MET A 7 -14.70 3.78 10.21
C MET A 7 -13.43 3.94 9.37
N GLY A 8 -12.44 4.67 9.88
CA GLY A 8 -11.14 4.81 9.19
C GLY A 8 -10.39 3.48 9.02
N LYS A 9 -10.56 2.51 9.94
CA LYS A 9 -9.98 1.16 9.79
C LYS A 9 -10.71 0.31 8.77
N THR A 10 -12.05 0.36 8.73
CA THR A 10 -12.84 -0.39 7.76
C THR A 10 -12.63 0.12 6.33
N GLN A 11 -12.49 1.44 6.17
CA GLN A 11 -12.29 2.09 4.88
C GLN A 11 -11.11 3.07 4.96
N PRO A 12 -9.88 2.64 4.68
CA PRO A 12 -8.69 3.48 4.86
C PRO A 12 -8.62 4.68 3.92
N MET A 13 -9.38 4.67 2.81
CA MET A 13 -9.44 5.76 1.84
C MET A 13 -10.62 6.72 2.07
N ILE A 14 -11.34 6.59 3.18
CA ILE A 14 -12.48 7.45 3.49
C ILE A 14 -12.02 8.86 3.87
N SER A 15 -12.68 9.89 3.33
CA SER A 15 -12.34 11.27 3.67
C SER A 15 -12.94 11.69 5.02
N SER A 16 -12.33 12.66 5.69
CA SER A 16 -12.84 13.21 6.94
C SER A 16 -14.23 13.88 6.81
N ARG A 17 -14.62 14.30 5.60
CA ARG A 17 -15.95 14.86 5.31
C ARG A 17 -16.99 13.74 5.33
N VAL A 18 -16.71 12.66 4.60
CA VAL A 18 -17.60 11.48 4.57
C VAL A 18 -17.77 10.89 5.96
N ILE A 19 -16.70 10.79 6.76
CA ILE A 19 -16.81 10.33 8.17
C ILE A 19 -17.74 11.24 9.00
N ARG A 20 -17.69 12.56 8.79
CA ARG A 20 -18.57 13.50 9.50
C ARG A 20 -20.02 13.30 9.08
N ASP A 21 -20.25 13.27 7.77
CA ASP A 21 -21.59 13.21 7.20
C ASP A 21 -22.25 11.85 7.52
N SER A 22 -21.49 10.76 7.52
CA SER A 22 -21.98 9.43 7.91
C SER A 22 -22.35 9.31 9.40
N LEU A 23 -21.73 10.13 10.25
CA LEU A 23 -21.98 10.10 11.70
C LEU A 23 -22.89 11.25 12.17
N MET A 24 -23.29 12.16 11.26
CA MET A 24 -24.03 13.39 11.56
C MET A 24 -23.47 14.16 12.76
N LEU A 25 -22.14 14.14 12.92
CA LEU A 25 -21.47 14.73 14.08
C LEU A 25 -21.05 16.18 13.82
N PRO A 26 -21.44 17.16 14.66
CA PRO A 26 -20.94 18.53 14.57
C PRO A 26 -19.53 18.60 15.17
N VAL A 27 -18.56 18.05 14.45
CA VAL A 27 -17.15 17.97 14.91
C VAL A 27 -16.26 18.70 13.92
N SER A 28 -15.42 19.59 14.47
CA SER A 28 -14.44 20.34 13.68
C SER A 28 -13.46 19.40 12.97
N ALA A 29 -12.90 19.86 11.84
CA ALA A 29 -11.89 19.09 11.12
C ALA A 29 -10.65 18.78 11.96
N VAL A 30 -10.28 19.69 12.87
CA VAL A 30 -9.13 19.55 13.77
C VAL A 30 -9.32 18.39 14.74
N THR A 31 -10.49 18.31 15.39
CA THR A 31 -10.80 17.23 16.33
C THR A 31 -10.83 15.87 15.63
N LYS A 32 -11.36 15.80 14.39
CA LYS A 32 -11.31 14.57 13.58
C LYS A 32 -9.88 14.15 13.27
N ARG A 33 -9.03 15.08 12.83
CA ARG A 33 -7.61 14.79 12.53
C ARG A 33 -6.88 14.30 13.77
N ARG A 34 -7.04 14.98 14.91
CA ARG A 34 -6.44 14.58 16.19
C ARG A 34 -6.81 13.14 16.56
N HIS A 35 -8.09 12.79 16.51
CA HIS A 35 -8.56 11.44 16.83
C HIS A 35 -8.07 10.37 15.84
N LEU A 36 -7.95 10.69 14.56
CA LEU A 36 -7.37 9.77 13.57
C LEU A 36 -5.87 9.55 13.82
N CYS A 37 -5.13 10.60 14.16
CA CYS A 37 -3.72 10.50 14.53
C CYS A 37 -3.51 9.70 15.82
N GLU A 38 -4.31 9.97 16.87
CA GLU A 38 -4.32 9.19 18.12
C GLU A 38 -4.61 7.69 17.86
N ALA A 39 -5.37 7.38 16.80
CA ALA A 39 -5.68 6.02 16.38
C ALA A 39 -4.67 5.40 15.39
N ASN A 40 -3.52 6.04 15.13
CA ASN A 40 -2.50 5.63 14.16
C ASN A 40 -3.02 5.52 12.71
N LEU A 41 -3.95 6.39 12.31
CA LEU A 41 -4.47 6.51 10.95
C LEU A 41 -4.03 7.84 10.33
N PRO A 42 -2.74 7.99 9.96
CA PRO A 42 -2.27 9.19 9.29
C PRO A 42 -2.85 9.29 7.88
N ALA A 43 -3.00 10.53 7.39
CA ALA A 43 -3.30 10.76 5.99
C ALA A 43 -2.07 10.39 5.14
N ARG A 44 -2.12 9.24 4.46
CA ARG A 44 -1.09 8.77 3.53
C ARG A 44 -1.74 8.27 2.25
N SER A 45 -1.06 8.47 1.13
CA SER A 45 -1.46 7.89 -0.15
C SER A 45 -0.93 6.47 -0.28
N PRO A 46 -1.72 5.50 -0.78
CA PRO A 46 -1.22 4.16 -1.04
C PRO A 46 -0.17 4.17 -2.16
N HIS A 47 0.86 3.31 -2.03
CA HIS A 47 1.84 3.11 -3.10
C HIS A 47 1.21 2.36 -4.28
N LYS A 48 1.60 2.74 -5.50
CA LYS A 48 1.24 2.00 -6.72
C LYS A 48 2.00 0.68 -6.72
N VAL A 49 1.30 -0.42 -6.52
CA VAL A 49 1.87 -1.78 -6.50
C VAL A 49 1.14 -2.69 -7.49
N PRO A 50 1.83 -3.66 -8.11
CA PRO A 50 1.17 -4.67 -8.94
C PRO A 50 0.12 -5.45 -8.13
N LEU A 51 -1.01 -5.72 -8.75
CA LEU A 51 -2.08 -6.51 -8.13
C LEU A 51 -1.72 -7.99 -8.14
N LEU A 52 -1.24 -8.50 -6.99
CA LEU A 52 -0.84 -9.89 -6.83
C LEU A 52 -1.96 -10.72 -6.21
N LYS A 53 -2.42 -11.76 -6.92
CA LYS A 53 -3.29 -12.79 -6.33
C LYS A 53 -2.50 -13.67 -5.37
N LYS A 54 -2.95 -13.76 -4.11
CA LYS A 54 -2.28 -14.50 -3.02
C LYS A 54 -1.95 -15.95 -3.38
N LYS A 55 -2.92 -16.71 -3.90
CA LYS A 55 -2.75 -18.15 -4.20
C LYS A 55 -1.71 -18.46 -5.28
N ARG A 56 -1.54 -17.60 -6.29
CA ARG A 56 -0.66 -17.89 -7.43
C ARG A 56 0.63 -17.10 -7.38
N HIS A 57 0.55 -15.78 -7.29
CA HIS A 57 1.73 -14.93 -7.45
C HIS A 57 2.54 -14.83 -6.16
N VAL A 58 1.87 -14.67 -5.01
CA VAL A 58 2.58 -14.53 -3.73
C VAL A 58 3.27 -15.83 -3.36
N LEU A 59 2.59 -16.98 -3.49
CA LEU A 59 3.21 -18.28 -3.22
C LEU A 59 4.42 -18.58 -4.11
N LYS A 60 4.32 -18.37 -5.44
CA LYS A 60 5.45 -18.58 -6.35
C LYS A 60 6.63 -17.67 -6.06
N ARG A 61 6.38 -16.38 -5.79
CA ARG A 61 7.44 -15.43 -5.43
C ARG A 61 8.10 -15.80 -4.10
N TRP A 62 7.31 -16.25 -3.14
CA TRP A 62 7.82 -16.69 -1.84
C TRP A 62 8.66 -17.96 -1.94
N GLN A 63 8.21 -18.96 -2.71
CA GLN A 63 8.98 -20.18 -3.00
C GLN A 63 10.31 -19.85 -3.68
N PHE A 64 10.26 -19.02 -4.74
CA PHE A 64 11.46 -18.57 -5.43
C PHE A 64 12.44 -17.88 -4.48
N ALA A 65 11.97 -16.96 -3.64
CA ALA A 65 12.81 -16.28 -2.66
C ALA A 65 13.44 -17.26 -1.65
N LYS A 66 12.67 -18.26 -1.18
CA LYS A 66 13.18 -19.27 -0.26
C LYS A 66 14.25 -20.17 -0.89
N GLU A 67 14.07 -20.55 -2.15
CA GLU A 67 15.03 -21.38 -2.89
C GLU A 67 16.35 -20.64 -3.18
N HIS A 68 16.30 -19.31 -3.30
CA HIS A 68 17.42 -18.48 -3.72
C HIS A 68 17.96 -17.58 -2.60
N ILE A 69 17.55 -17.78 -1.35
CA ILE A 69 17.99 -16.95 -0.22
C ILE A 69 19.49 -17.13 0.08
N ASP A 70 19.97 -18.37 0.01
CA ASP A 70 21.36 -18.75 0.31
C ASP A 70 22.21 -18.92 -0.96
N TRP A 71 21.86 -18.23 -2.05
CA TRP A 71 22.55 -18.42 -3.32
C TRP A 71 23.98 -17.86 -3.29
N PRO A 72 24.99 -18.64 -3.71
CA PRO A 72 26.37 -18.16 -3.74
C PRO A 72 26.54 -17.07 -4.78
N VAL A 73 27.40 -16.10 -4.49
CA VAL A 73 27.61 -14.90 -5.30
C VAL A 73 28.12 -15.25 -6.70
N GLU A 74 28.91 -16.32 -6.82
CA GLU A 74 29.43 -16.83 -8.08
C GLU A 74 28.30 -17.22 -9.03
N LYS A 75 27.23 -17.81 -8.50
CA LYS A 75 26.07 -18.18 -9.29
C LYS A 75 25.27 -16.96 -9.73
N CYS A 76 25.15 -15.94 -8.88
CA CYS A 76 24.53 -14.67 -9.24
C CYS A 76 25.30 -13.94 -10.36
N ARG A 77 26.64 -14.00 -10.36
CA ARG A 77 27.49 -13.37 -11.40
C ARG A 77 27.32 -13.99 -12.78
N ASN A 78 26.95 -15.26 -12.86
CA ASN A 78 26.77 -15.97 -14.12
C ASN A 78 25.37 -15.77 -14.73
N ILE A 79 24.48 -15.00 -14.08
CA ILE A 79 23.11 -14.78 -14.55
C ILE A 79 23.04 -13.49 -15.36
N LEU A 80 22.69 -13.64 -16.63
CA LEU A 80 22.30 -12.52 -17.48
C LEU A 80 20.81 -12.23 -17.28
N TRP A 81 20.49 -11.04 -16.79
CA TRP A 81 19.11 -10.55 -16.68
C TRP A 81 18.74 -9.75 -17.93
N THR A 82 17.60 -10.06 -18.53
CA THR A 82 17.03 -9.32 -19.65
C THR A 82 15.59 -8.93 -19.34
N ASP A 83 15.20 -7.72 -19.74
CA ASP A 83 13.83 -7.23 -19.64
C ASP A 83 13.56 -6.24 -20.78
N GLU A 84 12.31 -6.19 -21.24
CA GLU A 84 11.90 -5.30 -22.32
C GLU A 84 11.18 -4.09 -21.73
N SER A 85 11.67 -2.89 -22.04
CA SER A 85 11.04 -1.64 -21.62
C SER A 85 10.67 -0.79 -22.83
N LYS A 86 9.45 -0.26 -22.84
CA LYS A 86 9.01 0.67 -23.87
C LYS A 86 9.56 2.07 -23.59
N ILE A 87 10.47 2.54 -24.45
CA ILE A 87 10.98 3.90 -24.42
C ILE A 87 10.02 4.77 -25.24
N LEU A 88 9.40 5.76 -24.59
CA LEU A 88 8.60 6.77 -25.28
C LEU A 88 9.49 7.98 -25.54
N TYR A 89 9.85 8.20 -26.80
CA TYR A 89 10.47 9.45 -27.23
C TYR A 89 9.35 10.49 -27.36
N SER A 90 9.25 11.41 -26.40
CA SER A 90 8.42 12.61 -26.56
C SER A 90 9.21 13.62 -27.40
N CYS A 91 8.68 14.01 -28.55
CA CYS A 91 9.13 15.20 -29.26
C CYS A 91 8.92 16.42 -28.35
N PHE A 92 9.98 17.19 -28.12
CA PHE A 92 9.94 18.50 -27.46
C PHE A 92 9.14 19.51 -28.28
#